data_AF-A0A2T2WLQ7-F1
#
_entry.id   AF-A0A2T2WLQ7-F1
#
_cell.length_a   1.000
_cell.length_b   1.000
_cell.length_c   1.000
_cell.angle_alpha   90.00
_cell.angle_beta   90.00
_cell.angle_gamma   90.00
#
_symmetry.space_group_name_H-M   'P 1'
#
loop_
_entity.id
_entity.type
_entity.pdbx_description
1 polymer ?
#
loop_
_entity_poly.entity_id
_entity_poly.type
_entity_poly.pdbx_seq_one_letter_code
_entity_poly.pdbx_strand_id
1 'polypeptide(L)'
;MNAGILWFRGLLSFSIVGVVVTALSTAVYEGLVFVSVPALLANLIAFIVGVSVAYELNLKFTYKLPRTLSNATGFLIARVGTLVLQSGFLWALLHFHLSNKYWAMIE
;
A
#
# COMPACT_ATOMS: atom_id res chain seq x y z
N MET A 1 -3.40 -31.00 5.40
CA MET A 1 -2.77 -29.69 5.69
C MET A 1 -3.90 -28.71 6.03
N ASN A 2 -3.88 -28.07 7.20
CA ASN A 2 -5.02 -27.27 7.69
C ASN A 2 -5.19 -25.95 6.90
N ALA A 3 -6.42 -25.65 6.47
CA ALA A 3 -6.74 -24.45 5.69
C ALA A 3 -6.34 -23.14 6.41
N GLY A 4 -6.45 -23.09 7.74
CA GLY A 4 -6.04 -21.94 8.55
C GLY A 4 -4.54 -21.61 8.45
N ILE A 5 -3.68 -22.63 8.32
CA ILE A 5 -2.23 -22.44 8.19
C ILE A 5 -1.90 -21.82 6.83
N LEU A 6 -2.60 -22.21 5.77
CA LEU A 6 -2.42 -21.64 4.43
C LEU A 6 -2.84 -20.18 4.39
N TRP A 7 -3.99 -19.83 4.98
CA TRP A 7 -4.46 -18.46 5.04
C TRP A 7 -3.52 -17.56 5.84
N PHE A 8 -3.06 -18.02 7.01
CA PHE A 8 -2.13 -17.26 7.86
C PHE A 8 -0.80 -17.00 7.16
N ARG A 9 -0.26 -17.99 6.43
CA ARG A 9 0.96 -17.80 5.62
C ARG A 9 0.78 -16.77 4.51
N GLY A 10 -0.38 -16.77 3.86
CA GLY A 10 -0.72 -15.76 2.85
C GLY A 10 -0.75 -14.35 3.45
N LEU A 11 -1.36 -14.20 4.62
CA LEU A 11 -1.41 -12.95 5.37
C LEU A 11 -0.03 -12.44 5.77
N LEU A 12 0.81 -13.30 6.34
CA LEU A 12 2.19 -12.94 6.69
C LEU A 12 2.99 -12.50 5.46
N SER A 13 2.90 -13.24 4.35
CA SER A 13 3.59 -12.88 3.11
C SER A 13 3.11 -11.51 2.59
N PHE A 14 1.79 -11.29 2.59
CA PHE A 14 1.19 -10.01 2.23
C PHE A 14 1.69 -8.86 3.11
N SER A 15 1.73 -9.05 4.43
CA SER A 15 2.23 -8.05 5.38
C SER A 15 3.71 -7.73 5.15
N ILE A 16 4.56 -8.73 4.91
CA ILE A 16 5.99 -8.53 4.60
C ILE A 16 6.15 -7.74 3.30
N VAL A 17 5.42 -8.11 2.25
CA VAL A 17 5.41 -7.35 0.99
C VAL A 17 4.97 -5.92 1.23
N GLY A 18 3.95 -5.70 2.07
CA GLY A 18 3.49 -4.38 2.48
C GLY A 18 4.59 -3.53 3.09
N VAL A 19 5.35 -4.06 4.06
CA VAL A 19 6.47 -3.34 4.69
C VAL A 19 7.55 -2.98 3.66
N VAL A 20 7.92 -3.92 2.78
CA VAL A 20 8.91 -3.68 1.72
C VAL A 20 8.46 -2.58 0.76
N VAL A 21 7.19 -2.62 0.34
CA VAL A 21 6.60 -1.61 -0.55
C VAL A 21 6.58 -0.24 0.13
N THR A 22 6.18 -0.15 1.40
CA THR A 22 6.18 1.12 2.13
C THR A 22 7.59 1.70 2.21
N ALA A 23 8.59 0.89 2.62
CA ALA A 23 9.97 1.34 2.70
C ALA A 23 10.49 1.84 1.33
N LEU A 24 10.17 1.12 0.25
CA LEU A 24 10.52 1.54 -1.11
C LEU A 24 9.84 2.86 -1.50
N SER A 25 8.54 2.98 -1.31
CA SER A 25 7.79 4.19 -1.65
C SER A 25 8.31 5.40 -0.87
N THR A 26 8.60 5.24 0.43
CA THR A 26 9.20 6.29 1.25
C THR A 26 10.58 6.66 0.72
N ALA A 27 11.44 5.69 0.39
CA ALA A 27 12.75 5.98 -0.17
C ALA A 27 12.67 6.71 -1.52
N VAL A 28 11.72 6.34 -2.38
CA VAL A 28 11.49 7.02 -3.67
C VAL A 28 11.00 8.44 -3.45
N TYR A 29 10.04 8.65 -2.55
CA TYR A 29 9.53 9.98 -2.21
C TYR A 29 10.65 10.89 -1.69
N GLU A 30 11.37 10.45 -0.66
CA GLU A 30 12.46 11.21 -0.05
C GLU A 30 13.57 11.49 -1.08
N GLY A 31 13.91 10.51 -1.92
CA GLY A 31 14.89 10.67 -2.99
C GLY A 31 14.48 11.71 -4.05
N LEU A 32 13.20 11.74 -4.43
CA LEU A 32 12.66 12.71 -5.38
C LEU A 32 12.62 14.13 -4.77
N VAL A 33 12.18 14.24 -3.52
CA VAL A 33 12.18 15.52 -2.78
C VAL A 33 13.60 16.04 -2.60
N PHE A 34 14.57 15.16 -2.31
CA PHE A 34 15.98 15.51 -2.17
C PHE A 34 16.56 16.15 -3.44
N VAL A 35 16.12 15.71 -4.63
CA VAL A 35 16.49 16.32 -5.92
C VAL A 35 15.55 17.46 -6.34
N SER A 36 14.83 18.05 -5.38
CA SER A 36 13.93 19.21 -5.56
C SER A 36 12.71 18.97 -6.45
N VAL A 37 12.24 17.72 -6.59
CA VAL A 37 10.94 17.45 -7.22
C VAL A 37 9.83 17.96 -6.28
N PRO A 38 8.82 18.68 -6.80
CA PRO A 38 7.70 19.14 -5.98
C PRO A 38 7.04 17.99 -5.21
N ALA A 39 6.77 18.18 -3.92
CA ALA A 39 6.30 17.13 -3.02
C ALA A 39 5.07 16.37 -3.55
N LEU A 40 4.10 17.09 -4.14
CA LEU A 40 2.91 16.46 -4.75
C LEU A 40 3.28 15.49 -5.88
N LEU A 41 4.23 15.89 -6.74
CA LEU A 41 4.67 15.06 -7.86
C LEU A 41 5.55 13.90 -7.37
N ALA A 42 6.40 14.14 -6.37
CA ALA A 42 7.19 13.10 -5.71
C ALA A 42 6.28 12.03 -5.08
N ASN A 43 5.21 12.45 -4.39
CA ASN A 43 4.25 11.55 -3.77
C ASN A 43 3.49 10.73 -4.81
N LEU A 44 3.02 11.37 -5.90
CA LEU A 44 2.36 10.66 -7.00
C LEU A 44 3.26 9.60 -7.63
N ILE A 45 4.53 9.94 -7.91
CA ILE A 45 5.49 9.00 -8.50
C ILE A 45 5.78 7.85 -7.52
N ALA A 46 6.05 8.16 -6.25
CA ALA A 46 6.28 7.16 -5.21
C ALA A 46 5.08 6.20 -5.06
N PHE A 47 3.86 6.74 -5.10
CA PHE A 47 2.63 5.96 -5.06
C PHE A 47 2.53 5.00 -6.25
N ILE A 48 2.76 5.48 -7.49
CA ILE A 48 2.72 4.64 -8.70
C ILE A 48 3.75 3.52 -8.61
N VAL A 49 5.01 3.86 -8.27
CA VAL A 49 6.08 2.86 -8.11
C VAL A 49 5.70 1.83 -7.05
N GLY A 50 5.20 2.28 -5.89
CA GLY A 50 4.75 1.41 -4.82
C GLY A 50 3.65 0.45 -5.25
N VAL A 51 2.62 0.94 -5.94
CA VAL A 51 1.51 0.12 -6.45
C VAL A 51 2.01 -0.91 -7.48
N SER A 52 2.87 -0.50 -8.42
CA SER A 52 3.44 -1.42 -9.42
C SER A 52 4.27 -2.52 -8.77
N VAL A 53 5.17 -2.17 -7.84
CA VAL A 53 6.00 -3.16 -7.15
C VAL A 53 5.16 -4.06 -6.24
N ALA A 54 4.16 -3.50 -5.55
CA ALA A 54 3.24 -4.28 -4.73
C ALA A 54 2.48 -5.33 -5.55
N TYR A 55 2.01 -4.98 -6.74
CA TYR A 55 1.34 -5.92 -7.62
C TYR A 55 2.27 -7.08 -7.99
N GLU A 56 3.49 -6.77 -8.41
CA GLU A 56 4.47 -7.77 -8.83
C GLU A 56 4.92 -8.70 -7.71
N LEU A 57 5.22 -8.13 -6.54
CA LEU A 57 5.62 -8.92 -5.38
C LEU A 57 4.47 -9.79 -4.87
N ASN A 58 3.24 -9.28 -4.86
CA ASN A 58 2.09 -10.08 -4.42
C ASN A 58 1.74 -11.20 -5.39
N LEU A 59 1.83 -10.97 -6.70
CA LEU A 59 1.68 -12.05 -7.68
C LEU A 59 2.74 -13.13 -7.49
N LYS A 60 4.00 -12.74 -7.30
CA LYS A 60 5.13 -13.68 -7.25
C LYS A 60 5.25 -14.42 -5.90
N PHE A 61 5.09 -13.72 -4.78
CA PHE A 61 5.43 -14.24 -3.46
C PHE A 61 4.21 -14.55 -2.58
N THR A 62 3.15 -13.76 -2.68
CA THR A 62 1.95 -13.92 -1.83
C THR A 62 0.98 -14.93 -2.43
N TYR A 63 0.47 -14.63 -3.62
CA TYR A 63 -0.62 -15.38 -4.23
C TYR A 63 -0.15 -16.41 -5.26
N LYS A 64 1.08 -16.26 -5.78
CA LYS A 64 1.66 -17.16 -6.80
C LYS A 64 0.76 -17.31 -8.03
N LEU A 65 0.20 -16.19 -8.49
CA LEU A 65 -0.74 -16.12 -9.60
C LEU A 65 -0.05 -15.62 -10.87
N PRO A 66 -0.53 -16.00 -12.07
CA PRO A 66 -0.03 -15.45 -13.32
C PRO A 66 -0.42 -13.97 -13.49
N ARG A 67 0.39 -13.24 -14.26
CA ARG A 67 0.06 -11.87 -14.71
C ARG A 67 -1.09 -11.94 -15.70
N THR A 68 -2.29 -11.57 -15.27
CA THR A 68 -3.48 -11.48 -16.11
C THR A 68 -4.18 -10.15 -15.87
N LEU A 69 -4.91 -9.65 -16.87
CA LEU A 69 -5.69 -8.41 -16.73
C LEU A 69 -6.71 -8.51 -15.59
N SER A 70 -7.33 -9.67 -15.40
CA SER A 70 -8.27 -9.90 -14.30
C SER A 70 -7.62 -9.78 -12.92
N ASN A 71 -6.39 -10.28 -12.76
CA ASN A 71 -5.66 -10.14 -11.51
C ASN A 71 -5.20 -8.69 -11.28
N ALA A 72 -4.83 -7.97 -12.34
CA ALA A 72 -4.47 -6.55 -12.27
C ALA A 72 -5.67 -5.69 -11.85
N THR A 73 -6.83 -5.87 -12.48
CA THR A 73 -8.05 -5.12 -12.13
C THR A 73 -8.52 -5.45 -10.73
N GLY A 74 -8.52 -6.73 -10.34
CA GLY A 74 -8.83 -7.14 -8.97
C GLY A 74 -7.90 -6.50 -7.93
N PHE A 75 -6.60 -6.42 -8.22
CA PHE A 75 -5.63 -5.75 -7.36
C PHE A 75 -5.89 -4.24 -7.26
N LEU A 76 -6.19 -3.57 -8.37
CA LEU A 76 -6.52 -2.14 -8.37
C LEU A 76 -7.80 -1.85 -7.57
N ILE A 77 -8.85 -2.68 -7.74
CA ILE A 77 -10.08 -2.57 -6.96
C ILE A 77 -9.79 -2.72 -5.46
N ALA A 78 -9.00 -3.74 -5.08
CA ALA A 78 -8.60 -3.94 -3.69
C ALA A 78 -7.80 -2.75 -3.15
N ARG A 79 -6.94 -2.14 -3.98
CA ARG A 79 -6.15 -0.96 -3.60
C ARG A 79 -7.03 0.27 -3.39
N VAL A 80 -7.97 0.52 -4.28
CA VAL A 80 -8.95 1.61 -4.13
C VAL A 80 -9.81 1.39 -2.88
N GLY A 81 -10.28 0.16 -2.66
CA GLY A 81 -11.00 -0.19 -1.44
C GLY A 81 -10.18 0.07 -0.17
N THR A 82 -8.88 -0.26 -0.21
CA THR A 82 -7.96 0.02 0.91
C THR A 82 -7.83 1.52 1.17
N LEU A 83 -7.68 2.34 0.12
CA LEU A 83 -7.60 3.80 0.26
C LEU A 83 -8.88 4.37 0.87
N VAL A 84 -10.05 3.93 0.38
CA VAL A 84 -11.35 4.37 0.93
C VAL A 84 -11.47 3.98 2.41
N LEU A 85 -11.08 2.77 2.78
CA LEU A 85 -11.09 2.31 4.17
C LEU A 85 -10.12 3.10 5.04
N GLN A 86 -8.89 3.35 4.55
CA GLN A 86 -7.89 4.13 5.27
C GLN A 86 -8.37 5.57 5.50
N SER A 87 -8.84 6.25 4.45
CA SER A 87 -9.36 7.61 4.54
C SER A 87 -10.62 7.69 5.41
N GLY A 88 -11.54 6.73 5.27
CA GLY A 88 -12.75 6.66 6.10
C GLY A 88 -12.44 6.39 7.58
N PHE A 89 -11.47 5.51 7.85
CA PHE A 89 -11.01 5.23 9.21
C PHE A 89 -10.34 6.45 9.84
N LEU A 90 -9.47 7.14 9.10
CA LEU A 90 -8.84 8.38 9.55
C LEU A 90 -9.89 9.46 9.84
N TRP A 91 -10.86 9.63 8.94
CA TRP A 91 -11.99 10.54 9.14
C TRP A 91 -12.77 10.21 10.41
N ALA A 92 -13.08 8.93 10.66
CA ALA A 92 -13.78 8.51 11.86
C ALA A 92 -12.97 8.80 13.13
N LEU A 93 -11.67 8.49 13.15
CA LEU A 93 -10.78 8.79 14.28
C LEU A 93 -10.74 10.28 14.62
N LEU A 94 -10.70 11.14 13.59
CA LEU A 94 -10.73 12.58 13.76
C LEU A 94 -12.10 13.07 14.25
N HIS A 95 -13.20 12.49 13.75
CA HIS A 95 -14.56 12.85 14.17
C HIS A 95 -14.84 12.52 15.64
N PHE A 96 -14.34 11.38 16.12
CA PHE A 96 -14.49 10.96 17.52
C PHE A 96 -13.41 11.54 18.46
N HIS A 97 -12.56 12.46 17.99
CA HIS A 97 -11.44 13.04 18.76
C HIS A 97 -10.47 12.00 19.35
N LEU A 98 -10.42 10.81 18.75
CA LEU A 98 -9.55 9.71 19.19
C LEU A 98 -8.10 9.88 18.69
N SER A 99 -7.85 10.86 17.82
CA SER A 99 -6.52 11.20 17.30
C SER A 99 -6.25 12.70 17.38
N ASN A 100 -5.06 13.07 17.85
CA ASN A 100 -4.60 14.46 17.89
C ASN A 100 -4.33 14.96 16.46
N LYS A 101 -4.75 16.17 16.08
CA LYS A 101 -4.74 16.64 14.68
C LYS A 101 -3.37 16.65 13.98
N TYR A 102 -2.27 16.55 14.72
CA TYR A 102 -0.91 16.78 14.21
C TYR A 102 -0.31 15.61 13.39
N TRP A 103 -0.71 14.36 13.64
CA TRP A 103 -0.14 13.18 12.95
C TRP A 103 -0.85 12.86 11.62
N ALA A 104 -2.08 13.37 11.44
CA ALA A 104 -2.93 13.09 10.27
C ALA A 104 -2.59 13.93 9.02
N MET A 105 -1.63 14.85 9.12
CA MET A 105 -1.18 15.71 8.01
C MET A 105 0.08 15.18 7.30
N ILE A 106 0.55 13.98 7.65
CA ILE A 106 1.66 13.32 6.96
C ILE A 106 1.09 12.39 5.88
N GLU A 107 0.50 12.97 4.83
CA GLU A 107 0.30 12.32 3.52
C GLU A 107 0.53 13.33 2.40
#